data_AF-A0A1X9SQ42-F1
#
_entry.id   AF-A0A1X9SQ42-F1
#
_cell.length_a   1.000
_cell.length_b   1.000
_cell.length_c   1.000
_cell.angle_alpha   90.00
_cell.angle_beta   90.00
_cell.angle_gamma   90.00
#
_symmetry.space_group_name_H-M   'P 1'
#
loop_
_entity.id
_entity.type
_entity.pdbx_description
1 polymer ?
#
loop_
_entity_poly.entity_id
_entity_poly.type
_entity_poly.pdbx_seq_one_letter_code
_entity_poly.pdbx_strand_id
1 'polypeptide(L)'
;MAKTELSKNKTQNYDLNVLIAGSTGVGKALEKGVEMMSKDEFEKSDLLVISDGNFGEVSQRIMGKMDKQREQENRFFLLDIIEKSKALDYFDKHFLYDGKM
;
A
#
# COMPACT_ATOMS: atom_id res chain seq x y z
N MET A 1 -2.90 2.57 -49.40
CA MET A 1 -2.07 1.67 -48.56
C MET A 1 -2.35 2.04 -47.11
N ALA A 2 -2.97 1.15 -46.35
CA ALA A 2 -3.29 1.37 -44.94
C ALA A 2 -2.00 1.26 -44.10
N LYS A 3 -1.75 2.23 -43.22
CA LYS A 3 -0.69 2.15 -42.23
C LYS A 3 -1.22 1.34 -41.05
N THR A 4 -0.66 0.17 -40.83
CA THR A 4 -0.96 -0.65 -39.66
C THR A 4 -0.32 0.02 -38.44
N GLU A 5 -1.14 0.50 -37.51
CA GLU A 5 -0.65 0.93 -36.20
C GLU A 5 -0.31 -0.30 -35.37
N LEU A 6 0.93 -0.34 -34.87
CA LEU A 6 1.39 -1.38 -33.97
C LEU A 6 0.75 -1.13 -32.60
N SER A 7 -0.28 -1.92 -32.26
CA SER A 7 -0.82 -2.02 -30.91
C SER A 7 0.31 -2.35 -29.94
N LYS A 8 0.73 -1.36 -29.13
CA LYS A 8 1.60 -1.61 -27.99
C LYS A 8 0.76 -2.33 -26.95
N ASN A 9 0.86 -3.66 -26.89
CA ASN A 9 0.44 -4.41 -25.72
C ASN A 9 1.16 -3.80 -24.50
N LYS A 10 0.45 -3.01 -23.70
CA LYS A 10 0.91 -2.60 -22.37
C LYS A 10 1.00 -3.89 -21.56
N THR A 11 2.22 -4.41 -21.41
CA THR A 11 2.51 -5.39 -20.36
C THR A 11 2.06 -4.75 -19.05
N GLN A 12 1.08 -5.35 -18.36
CA GLN A 12 0.71 -4.90 -17.02
C GLN A 12 1.86 -5.27 -16.09
N ASN A 13 2.77 -4.33 -15.87
CA ASN A 13 3.76 -4.44 -14.80
C ASN A 13 3.04 -4.07 -13.51
N TYR A 14 2.95 -5.03 -12.59
CA TYR A 14 2.49 -4.76 -11.23
C TYR A 14 3.72 -4.44 -10.40
N ASP A 15 3.84 -3.19 -9.93
CA ASP A 15 4.93 -2.80 -9.06
C ASP A 15 4.54 -3.08 -7.60
N LEU A 16 5.29 -3.98 -6.97
CA LEU A 16 5.14 -4.29 -5.54
C LEU A 16 6.15 -3.45 -4.74
N ASN A 17 5.62 -2.58 -3.88
CA ASN A 17 6.44 -1.80 -2.96
C ASN A 17 6.24 -2.30 -1.53
N VAL A 18 7.36 -2.66 -0.91
CA VAL A 18 7.37 -3.24 0.44
C VAL A 18 7.85 -2.20 1.44
N LEU A 19 7.01 -1.90 2.42
CA LEU A 19 7.35 -1.06 3.56
C LEU A 19 7.44 -1.93 4.82
N ILE A 20 8.63 -1.96 5.41
CA ILE A 20 8.90 -2.65 6.68
C ILE A 20 9.08 -1.59 7.76
N ALA A 21 8.18 -1.55 8.73
CA ALA A 21 8.23 -0.58 9.83
C ALA A 21 7.91 -1.27 11.14
N GLY A 22 8.70 -0.99 12.20
CA GLY A 22 8.48 -1.51 13.54
C GLY A 22 8.63 -0.43 14.61
N SER A 23 7.93 -0.62 15.74
CA SER A 23 7.92 0.28 16.91
C SER A 23 7.26 1.66 16.64
N THR A 24 7.75 2.73 17.26
CA THR A 24 7.09 4.05 17.44
C THR A 24 6.90 4.90 16.17
N GLY A 25 7.00 4.31 14.97
CA GLY A 25 7.08 5.04 13.70
C GLY A 25 6.18 4.52 12.59
N VAL A 26 5.35 3.50 12.82
CA VAL A 26 4.58 2.84 11.75
C VAL A 26 3.66 3.84 11.01
N GLY A 27 2.99 4.76 11.72
CA GLY A 27 2.17 5.80 11.10
C GLY A 27 2.98 6.76 10.20
N LYS A 28 4.20 7.14 10.61
CA LYS A 28 5.10 7.97 9.79
C LYS A 28 5.65 7.20 8.58
N ALA A 29 5.93 5.92 8.76
CA ALA A 29 6.37 5.05 7.68
C ALA A 29 5.26 4.90 6.63
N LEU A 30 4.01 4.68 7.06
CA LEU A 30 2.85 4.66 6.17
C LEU A 30 2.70 5.99 5.42
N GLU A 31 2.82 7.14 6.11
CA GLU A 31 2.80 8.45 5.45
C GLU A 31 3.87 8.55 4.35
N LYS A 32 5.10 8.09 4.62
CA LYS A 32 6.18 8.10 3.62
C LYS A 32 5.94 7.14 2.47
N GLY A 33 5.41 5.94 2.72
CA GLY A 33 5.00 5.02 1.67
C GLY A 33 3.97 5.66 0.74
N VAL A 34 2.90 6.23 1.31
CA VAL A 34 1.84 6.90 0.53
C VAL A 34 2.38 8.12 -0.24
N GLU A 35 3.28 8.91 0.37
CA GLU A 35 3.93 10.04 -0.31
C GLU A 35 4.82 9.60 -1.48
N MET A 36 5.55 8.49 -1.35
CA MET A 36 6.37 7.95 -2.44
C MET A 36 5.49 7.51 -3.61
N MET A 37 4.39 6.80 -3.33
CA MET A 37 3.44 6.40 -4.38
C MET A 37 2.88 7.61 -5.15
N SER A 38 2.65 8.74 -4.47
CA SER A 38 2.22 9.98 -5.14
C SER A 38 3.33 10.62 -5.96
N LYS A 39 4.54 10.70 -5.40
CA LYS A 39 5.68 11.41 -6.00
C LYS A 39 6.16 10.71 -7.27
N ASP A 40 6.17 9.39 -7.24
CA ASP A 40 6.69 8.57 -8.33
C ASP A 40 5.56 8.07 -9.27
N GLU A 41 4.36 8.67 -9.13
CA GLU A 41 3.19 8.46 -10.01
C GLU A 41 2.82 6.98 -10.17
N PHE A 42 2.77 6.24 -9.07
CA PHE A 42 2.41 4.82 -9.11
C PHE A 42 0.95 4.65 -9.55
N GLU A 43 0.71 3.66 -10.40
CA GLU A 43 -0.62 3.21 -10.81
C GLU A 43 -0.71 1.69 -10.67
N LYS A 44 -1.89 1.15 -10.32
CA LYS A 44 -2.14 -0.31 -10.20
C LYS A 44 -1.10 -1.05 -9.35
N SER A 45 -0.56 -0.39 -8.34
CA SER A 45 0.56 -0.84 -7.51
C SER A 45 0.13 -1.19 -6.10
N ASP A 46 0.88 -2.07 -5.45
CA ASP A 46 0.57 -2.54 -4.09
C ASP A 46 1.57 -1.98 -3.08
N LEU A 47 1.06 -1.43 -1.97
CA LEU A 47 1.83 -1.12 -0.77
C LEU A 47 1.57 -2.18 0.30
N LEU A 48 2.56 -3.04 0.54
CA LEU A 48 2.54 -3.98 1.66
C LEU A 48 3.21 -3.37 2.88
N VAL A 49 2.46 -3.24 3.97
CA VAL A 49 2.95 -2.84 5.29
C VAL A 49 3.12 -4.07 6.16
N ILE A 50 4.32 -4.30 6.67
CA ILE A 50 4.59 -5.37 7.65
C ILE A 50 4.82 -4.69 9.00
N SER A 51 3.93 -4.94 9.96
CA SER A 51 3.91 -4.21 11.24
C SER A 51 3.22 -4.99 12.35
N ASP A 52 3.55 -4.65 13.60
CA ASP A 52 2.91 -5.17 14.82
C ASP A 52 1.54 -4.54 15.10
N GLY A 53 1.06 -3.68 14.20
CA GLY A 53 -0.30 -3.14 14.22
C GLY A 53 -0.47 -1.87 15.06
N ASN A 54 0.58 -1.38 15.72
CA ASN A 54 0.47 -0.16 16.55
C ASN A 54 0.68 1.11 15.73
N PHE A 55 -0.31 1.46 14.90
CA PHE A 55 -0.29 2.66 14.05
C PHE A 55 -0.57 3.97 14.81
N GLY A 56 -1.08 3.90 16.05
CA GLY A 56 -1.70 5.04 16.71
C GLY A 56 -2.94 5.52 15.94
N GLU A 57 -3.30 6.79 16.09
CA GLU A 57 -4.31 7.42 15.24
C GLU A 57 -3.67 7.79 13.89
N VAL A 58 -4.15 7.16 12.81
CA VAL A 58 -3.77 7.56 11.45
C VAL A 58 -4.55 8.83 11.13
N SER A 59 -3.83 9.93 10.88
CA SER A 59 -4.47 11.21 10.61
C SER A 59 -5.41 11.14 9.40
N GLN A 60 -6.54 11.85 9.46
CA GLN A 60 -7.48 12.03 8.34
C GLN A 60 -6.80 12.49 7.05
N ARG A 61 -5.71 13.27 7.18
CA ARG A 61 -4.88 13.71 6.05
C ARG A 61 -4.23 12.53 5.30
N ILE A 62 -3.75 11.51 6.01
CA ILE A 62 -3.12 10.34 5.39
C ILE A 62 -4.20 9.47 4.75
N MET A 63 -5.35 9.28 5.42
CA MET A 63 -6.47 8.51 4.85
C MET A 63 -6.94 9.12 3.52
N GLY A 64 -7.15 10.44 3.47
CA GLY A 64 -7.50 11.09 2.21
C GLY A 64 -6.43 10.98 1.11
N LYS A 65 -5.15 10.80 1.45
CA LYS A 65 -4.11 10.48 0.45
C LYS A 65 -4.22 9.03 -0.02
N MET A 66 -4.49 8.07 0.89
CA MET A 66 -4.71 6.67 0.52
C MET A 66 -5.92 6.53 -0.41
N ASP A 67 -7.01 7.26 -0.15
CA ASP A 67 -8.19 7.24 -1.02
C ASP A 67 -7.87 7.75 -2.43
N LYS A 68 -7.08 8.82 -2.56
CA LYS A 68 -6.60 9.28 -3.87
C LYS A 68 -5.73 8.24 -4.58
N GLN A 69 -4.95 7.47 -3.85
CA GLN A 69 -4.16 6.38 -4.44
C GLN A 69 -5.06 5.26 -4.96
N ARG A 70 -6.17 4.97 -4.28
CA ARG A 70 -7.17 3.99 -4.76
C ARG A 70 -7.84 4.39 -6.07
N GLU A 71 -7.98 5.69 -6.34
CA GLU A 71 -8.46 6.19 -7.64
C GLU A 71 -7.51 5.81 -8.79
N GLN A 72 -6.22 5.61 -8.50
CA GLN A 72 -5.20 5.10 -9.44
C GLN A 72 -5.08 3.57 -9.43
N GLU A 73 -6.07 2.87 -8.86
CA GLU A 73 -6.08 1.42 -8.67
C GLU A 73 -4.93 0.89 -7.80
N ASN A 74 -4.26 1.76 -7.02
CA ASN A 74 -3.29 1.32 -6.03
C ASN A 74 -3.98 0.70 -4.80
N ARG A 75 -3.32 -0.28 -4.17
CA ARG A 75 -3.89 -1.06 -3.06
C ARG A 75 -2.97 -1.07 -1.84
N PHE A 76 -3.58 -1.20 -0.67
CA PHE A 76 -2.91 -1.16 0.63
C PHE A 76 -3.16 -2.46 1.38
N PHE A 77 -2.08 -3.15 1.74
CA PHE A 77 -2.14 -4.39 2.48
C PHE A 77 -1.38 -4.29 3.80
N LEU A 78 -1.91 -4.93 4.83
CA LEU A 78 -1.24 -5.08 6.12
C LEU A 78 -0.97 -6.57 6.38
N LEU A 79 0.29 -6.90 6.66
CA LEU A 79 0.68 -8.12 7.34
C LEU A 79 0.92 -7.81 8.82
N ASP A 80 -0.03 -8.18 9.67
CA ASP A 80 0.06 -8.07 11.13
C ASP A 80 0.84 -9.25 11.69
N ILE A 81 1.93 -8.95 12.41
CA ILE A 81 2.86 -9.95 12.92
C ILE A 81 2.59 -10.38 14.37
N ILE A 82 1.70 -9.71 15.12
CA ILE A 82 1.42 -10.05 16.54
C ILE A 82 -0.06 -9.99 16.94
N GLU A 83 -0.99 -9.84 15.99
CA GLU A 83 -2.45 -9.82 16.21
C GLU A 83 -2.92 -8.68 17.12
N LYS A 84 -2.27 -7.51 17.04
CA LYS A 84 -2.63 -6.34 17.87
C LYS A 84 -3.15 -5.15 17.07
N SER A 85 -3.25 -5.27 15.75
CA SER A 85 -3.75 -4.18 14.93
C SER A 85 -5.22 -3.89 15.20
N LYS A 86 -5.50 -2.65 15.62
CA LYS A 86 -6.86 -2.07 15.64
C LYS A 86 -7.18 -1.32 14.35
N ALA A 87 -6.20 -1.21 13.43
CA ALA A 87 -6.26 -0.40 12.21
C ALA A 87 -6.90 -1.16 11.04
N LEU A 88 -7.93 -1.97 11.31
CA LEU A 88 -8.49 -2.93 10.36
C LEU A 88 -9.11 -2.26 9.13
N ASP A 89 -9.71 -1.07 9.30
CA ASP A 89 -10.53 -0.46 8.27
C ASP A 89 -9.74 0.38 7.24
N TYR A 90 -8.44 0.61 7.47
CA TYR A 90 -7.63 1.45 6.56
C TYR A 90 -7.00 0.69 5.41
N PHE A 91 -6.83 -0.63 5.56
CA PHE A 91 -6.17 -1.49 4.59
C PHE A 91 -7.22 -2.27 3.79
N ASP A 92 -6.97 -2.44 2.50
CA ASP A 92 -7.89 -3.16 1.60
C ASP A 92 -7.90 -4.66 1.92
N LYS A 93 -6.79 -5.18 2.45
CA LYS A 93 -6.72 -6.52 3.02
C LYS A 93 -5.76 -6.60 4.20
N HIS A 94 -6.18 -7.39 5.17
CA HIS A 94 -5.41 -7.71 6.36
C HIS A 94 -5.00 -9.19 6.33
N PHE A 95 -3.71 -9.44 6.51
CA PHE A 95 -3.12 -10.76 6.66
C PHE A 95 -2.57 -10.88 8.07
N LEU A 96 -2.85 -12.00 8.73
CA LEU A 96 -2.25 -12.34 10.02
C LEU A 96 -1.09 -13.30 9.79
N TYR A 97 0.07 -13.01 10.37
CA TYR A 97 1.18 -13.94 10.38
C TYR A 97 0.85 -15.15 11.28
N ASP A 98 0.56 -16.29 10.66
CA ASP A 98 0.37 -17.58 11.34
C ASP A 98 1.74 -18.16 11.70
N GLY A 99 2.39 -17.60 12.72
CA GLY A 99 3.71 -17.98 13.19
C GLY A 99 3.79 -19.39 13.81
N LYS A 100 2.98 -20.34 13.35
CA LYS A 100 3.11 -21.75 13.68
C LYS A 100 4.52 -22.22 13.33
N MET A 101 5.33 -22.35 14.37
CA MET A 101 6.57 -23.14 14.35
C MET A 101 6.24 -24.61 14.55
#